data_AF-A0A9E0EL27-F1
#
_entry.id   AF-A0A9E0EL27-F1
#
_cell.length_a   1.000
_cell.length_b   1.000
_cell.length_c   1.000
_cell.angle_alpha   90.00
_cell.angle_beta   90.00
_cell.angle_gamma   90.00
#
_symmetry.space_group_name_H-M   'P 1'
#
loop_
_entity.id
_entity.type
_entity.pdbx_description
1 polymer ?
#
loop_
_entity_poly.entity_id
_entity_poly.type
_entity_poly.pdbx_seq_one_letter_code
_entity_poly.pdbx_strand_id
1 'polypeptide(L)'
;MKAYLMLEDGSVYEGTARGDFKETACEIVFNTSMTGYVEILTDPSYAGQGVVMTYPMIGNYGISREDFESERLQPSAFIVHELSSDPSNFRCTDTIENLLKEYNIPCISGVDTRAVVKKLRESGTMRGVLTSDIGDRERLMDVIKSFRQIDLVGSVTAKQTKVYGEENTGAEIAPMDFGTKRNIINNLVKRNCIVTVYPSFTSADEIIKTSPDGIML
;
A
#
# COMPACT_ATOMS: atom_id res chain seq x y z
N MET A 1 20.70 12.13 1.01
CA MET A 1 20.45 12.87 -0.25
C MET A 1 19.14 13.63 -0.09
N LYS A 2 19.06 14.88 -0.56
CA LYS A 2 17.81 15.65 -0.52
C LYS A 2 16.76 15.03 -1.44
N ALA A 3 15.51 15.11 -1.02
CA ALA A 3 14.34 14.69 -1.78
C ALA A 3 13.20 15.68 -1.55
N TYR A 4 12.25 15.69 -2.48
CA TYR A 4 11.12 16.59 -2.46
C TYR A 4 9.85 15.84 -2.81
N LEU A 5 8.76 16.15 -2.11
CA LEU A 5 7.40 15.85 -2.53
C LEU A 5 6.82 17.13 -3.15
N MET A 6 6.49 17.10 -4.44
CA MET A 6 5.78 18.19 -5.12
C MET A 6 4.34 17.75 -5.42
N LEU A 7 3.36 18.57 -5.04
CA LEU A 7 1.93 18.32 -5.27
C LEU A 7 1.42 19.06 -6.52
N GLU A 8 0.27 18.64 -7.03
CA GLU A 8 -0.37 19.24 -8.21
C GLU A 8 -0.80 20.71 -8.04
N ASP A 9 -0.90 21.20 -6.82
CA ASP A 9 -1.12 22.62 -6.52
C ASP A 9 0.18 23.45 -6.51
N GLY A 10 1.33 22.82 -6.80
CA GLY A 10 2.65 23.44 -6.83
C GLY A 10 3.36 23.50 -5.48
N SER A 11 2.74 23.00 -4.40
CA SER A 11 3.40 22.93 -3.08
C SER A 11 4.57 21.96 -3.11
N VAL A 12 5.64 22.32 -2.41
CA VAL A 12 6.86 21.50 -2.31
C VAL A 12 7.22 21.29 -0.86
N TYR A 13 7.50 20.04 -0.51
CA TYR A 13 7.94 19.64 0.81
C TYR A 13 9.31 18.96 0.71
N GLU A 14 10.31 19.54 1.39
CA GLU A 14 11.67 18.99 1.44
C GLU A 14 11.75 17.85 2.47
N GLY A 15 12.58 16.87 2.17
CA GLY A 15 12.96 15.80 3.07
C GLY A 15 14.24 15.12 2.61
N THR A 16 14.45 13.90 3.11
CA THR A 16 15.60 13.06 2.84
C THR A 16 15.16 11.78 2.16
N ALA A 17 15.81 11.44 1.06
CA ALA A 17 15.61 10.18 0.36
C ALA A 17 15.95 8.97 1.25
N ARG A 18 15.05 7.98 1.29
CA ARG A 18 15.18 6.69 1.96
C ARG A 18 14.61 5.58 1.05
N GLY A 19 14.83 4.32 1.42
CA GLY A 19 14.39 3.18 0.61
C GLY A 19 15.12 3.10 -0.73
N ASP A 20 14.43 2.62 -1.76
CA ASP A 20 14.91 2.64 -3.16
C ASP A 20 14.44 3.93 -3.85
N PHE A 21 15.05 5.05 -3.47
CA PHE A 21 14.57 6.35 -3.90
C PHE A 21 14.76 6.57 -5.41
N LYS A 22 13.65 6.87 -6.09
CA LYS A 22 13.58 7.23 -7.51
C LYS A 22 12.40 8.17 -7.75
N GLU A 23 12.48 8.95 -8.83
CA GLU A 23 11.38 9.84 -9.19
C GLU A 23 10.10 9.04 -9.44
N THR A 24 9.03 9.35 -8.71
CA THR A 24 7.80 8.55 -8.72
C THR A 24 6.59 9.43 -8.60
N ALA A 25 5.71 9.37 -9.60
CA ALA A 25 4.40 10.01 -9.57
C ALA A 25 3.36 9.07 -8.98
N CYS A 26 2.48 9.58 -8.13
CA CYS A 26 1.40 8.82 -7.51
C CYS A 26 0.27 9.73 -7.03
N GLU A 27 -0.87 9.13 -6.70
CA GLU A 27 -1.91 9.82 -5.92
C GLU A 27 -1.49 9.86 -4.44
N ILE A 28 -1.41 11.04 -3.85
CA ILE A 28 -1.00 11.23 -2.46
C ILE A 28 -2.23 11.12 -1.56
N VAL A 29 -2.17 10.15 -0.67
CA VAL A 29 -3.17 9.90 0.39
C VAL A 29 -2.50 9.98 1.75
N PHE A 30 -3.29 10.08 2.81
CA PHE A 30 -2.76 10.01 4.17
C PHE A 30 -3.46 8.94 4.99
N ASN A 31 -2.73 8.37 5.95
CA ASN A 31 -3.26 7.40 6.89
C ASN A 31 -2.94 7.83 8.33
N THR A 32 -3.97 7.84 9.18
CA THR A 32 -3.89 8.31 10.57
C THR A 32 -3.52 7.24 11.59
N SER A 33 -3.25 6.02 11.14
CA SER A 33 -2.91 4.90 12.02
C SER A 33 -1.55 5.14 12.66
N MET A 34 -1.51 5.00 13.99
CA MET A 34 -0.28 5.14 14.77
C MET A 34 0.55 3.86 14.82
N THR A 35 -0.07 2.74 14.45
CA THR A 35 0.50 1.40 14.38
C THR A 35 0.00 0.73 13.11
N GLY A 36 0.55 -0.42 12.77
CA GLY A 36 0.10 -1.20 11.62
C GLY A 36 0.70 -0.76 10.29
N TYR A 37 1.89 -0.13 10.30
CA TYR A 37 2.49 0.39 9.07
C TYR A 37 2.96 -0.72 8.11
N VAL A 38 3.22 -1.94 8.58
CA VAL A 38 3.57 -3.08 7.71
C VAL A 38 2.34 -3.59 6.99
N GLU A 39 1.24 -3.72 7.71
CA GLU A 39 -0.09 -4.07 7.23
C GLU A 39 -0.56 -3.05 6.19
N ILE A 40 -0.34 -1.75 6.45
CA ILE A 40 -0.62 -0.66 5.50
C ILE A 40 0.25 -0.78 4.25
N LEU A 41 1.57 -0.96 4.40
CA LEU A 41 2.48 -1.08 3.26
C LEU A 41 2.17 -2.30 2.38
N THR A 42 1.51 -3.32 2.93
CA THR A 42 1.16 -4.56 2.23
C THR A 42 -0.32 -4.64 1.87
N ASP A 43 -1.10 -3.59 2.06
CA ASP A 43 -2.53 -3.54 1.72
C ASP A 43 -2.71 -3.21 0.22
N PRO A 44 -3.31 -4.11 -0.58
CA PRO A 44 -3.51 -3.90 -2.02
C PRO A 44 -4.27 -2.61 -2.39
N SER A 45 -5.05 -2.08 -1.46
CA SER A 45 -5.82 -0.84 -1.65
C SER A 45 -4.94 0.38 -1.92
N TYR A 46 -3.66 0.35 -1.54
CA TYR A 46 -2.71 1.45 -1.80
C TYR A 46 -1.97 1.34 -3.14
N ALA A 47 -2.31 0.37 -3.99
CA ALA A 47 -1.70 0.28 -5.31
C ALA A 47 -1.84 1.59 -6.09
N GLY A 48 -0.72 2.13 -6.60
CA GLY A 48 -0.69 3.41 -7.32
C GLY A 48 -0.74 4.66 -6.43
N GLN A 49 -0.68 4.50 -5.10
CA GLN A 49 -0.77 5.60 -4.14
C GLN A 49 0.55 5.84 -3.40
N GLY A 50 0.81 7.10 -3.08
CA GLY A 50 1.84 7.54 -2.15
C GLY A 50 1.21 7.75 -0.77
N VAL A 51 1.66 7.00 0.24
CA VAL A 51 1.04 7.02 1.56
C VAL A 51 1.82 7.93 2.50
N VAL A 52 1.16 8.98 2.98
CA VAL A 52 1.65 9.88 4.02
C VAL A 52 1.18 9.38 5.39
N MET A 53 2.13 9.00 6.24
CA MET A 53 1.80 8.63 7.62
C MET A 53 1.69 9.87 8.50
N THR A 54 0.58 10.00 9.24
CA THR A 54 0.43 11.12 10.16
C THR A 54 1.19 10.92 11.47
N TYR A 55 1.37 9.67 11.90
CA TYR A 55 2.14 9.37 13.11
C TYR A 55 3.63 9.63 12.83
N PRO A 56 4.32 10.42 13.68
CA PRO A 56 5.63 10.95 13.32
C PRO A 56 6.72 9.88 13.26
N MET A 57 6.67 8.87 14.12
CA MET A 57 7.70 7.83 14.23
C MET A 57 7.26 6.55 13.54
N ILE A 58 7.79 6.28 12.34
CA ILE A 58 7.49 5.06 11.60
C ILE A 58 8.70 4.13 11.60
N GLY A 59 8.46 2.82 11.76
CA GLY A 59 9.52 1.81 11.84
C GLY A 59 10.00 1.47 13.25
N ASN A 60 9.39 2.04 14.29
CA ASN A 60 9.80 1.86 15.70
C ASN A 60 9.75 0.41 16.20
N TYR A 61 8.92 -0.46 15.61
CA TYR A 61 8.86 -1.89 15.94
C TYR A 61 9.44 -2.78 14.83
N GLY A 62 10.11 -2.19 13.83
CA GLY A 62 10.68 -2.90 12.69
C GLY A 62 9.61 -3.57 11.85
N ILE A 63 9.93 -4.71 11.26
CA ILE A 63 8.99 -5.49 10.46
C ILE A 63 8.92 -6.93 10.93
N SER A 64 7.74 -7.53 10.77
CA SER A 64 7.53 -8.98 10.76
C SER A 64 6.76 -9.34 9.51
N ARG A 65 7.21 -10.35 8.77
CA ARG A 65 6.50 -10.83 7.57
C ARG A 65 5.18 -11.51 7.88
N GLU A 66 4.96 -11.88 9.14
CA GLU A 66 3.67 -12.38 9.61
C GLU A 66 2.57 -11.31 9.54
N ASP A 67 2.95 -10.02 9.61
CA ASP A 67 2.03 -8.88 9.58
C ASP A 67 1.71 -8.45 8.12
N PHE A 68 2.08 -9.26 7.12
CA PHE A 68 1.80 -8.96 5.72
C PHE A 68 0.34 -9.29 5.37
N GLU A 69 -0.36 -8.29 4.84
CA GLU A 69 -1.72 -8.43 4.32
C GLU A 69 -1.77 -8.87 2.85
N SER A 70 -0.64 -8.87 2.14
CA SER A 70 -0.51 -9.45 0.79
C SER A 70 0.92 -9.94 0.51
N GLU A 71 1.20 -10.42 -0.70
CA GLU A 71 2.50 -11.01 -1.06
C GLU A 71 3.62 -9.98 -1.26
N ARG A 72 3.30 -8.68 -1.37
CA ARG A 72 4.27 -7.60 -1.65
C ARG A 72 3.88 -6.28 -1.00
N LEU A 73 4.79 -5.31 -1.03
CA LEU A 73 4.42 -3.91 -0.80
C LEU A 73 3.61 -3.37 -1.98
N GLN A 74 2.63 -2.51 -1.68
CA GLN A 74 1.62 -2.05 -2.63
C GLN A 74 1.70 -0.54 -2.94
N PRO A 75 1.98 0.35 -1.97
CA PRO A 75 2.16 1.77 -2.27
C PRO A 75 3.25 2.04 -3.30
N SER A 76 3.04 3.03 -4.16
CA SER A 76 4.07 3.54 -5.07
C SER A 76 5.12 4.38 -4.36
N ALA A 77 4.78 4.99 -3.22
CA ALA A 77 5.72 5.79 -2.43
C ALA A 77 5.32 5.81 -0.95
N PHE A 78 6.30 6.05 -0.08
CA PHE A 78 6.07 6.21 1.35
C PHE A 78 6.61 7.54 1.87
N ILE A 79 5.79 8.28 2.62
CA ILE A 79 6.08 9.64 3.06
C ILE A 79 5.91 9.71 4.57
N VAL A 80 6.99 10.03 5.28
CA VAL A 80 7.01 10.00 6.75
C VAL A 80 7.72 11.22 7.33
N HIS A 81 7.41 11.52 8.59
CA HIS A 81 8.14 12.54 9.33
C HIS A 81 9.50 11.99 9.79
N GLU A 82 9.51 10.85 10.48
CA GLU A 82 10.72 10.16 10.92
C GLU A 82 10.64 8.68 10.54
N LEU A 83 11.76 8.16 10.03
CA LEU A 83 11.93 6.73 9.75
C LEU A 83 13.00 6.17 10.68
N SER A 84 12.56 5.39 11.66
CA SER A 84 13.40 4.80 12.70
C SER A 84 14.45 3.85 12.12
N SER A 85 15.70 4.01 12.56
CA SER A 85 16.83 3.13 12.23
C SER A 85 16.98 1.96 13.18
N ASP A 86 16.49 2.09 14.41
CA ASP A 86 16.76 1.17 15.52
C ASP A 86 15.45 0.62 16.08
N PRO A 87 14.82 -0.34 15.39
CA PRO A 87 13.55 -0.91 15.82
C PRO A 87 13.68 -1.70 17.11
N SER A 88 12.64 -1.67 17.95
CA SER A 88 12.59 -2.40 19.22
C SER A 88 11.27 -3.15 19.38
N ASN A 89 11.26 -4.42 18.98
CA ASN A 89 10.15 -5.34 19.20
C ASN A 89 10.66 -6.79 19.15
N PHE A 90 10.11 -7.67 19.99
CA PHE A 90 10.51 -9.07 20.03
C PHE A 90 10.21 -9.85 18.74
N ARG A 91 9.27 -9.37 17.91
CA ARG A 91 8.92 -9.93 16.59
C ARG A 91 9.70 -9.30 15.45
N CYS A 92 10.52 -8.28 15.72
CA CYS A 92 11.27 -7.58 14.68
C CYS A 92 12.29 -8.52 14.04
N THR A 93 12.18 -8.67 12.72
CA THR A 93 13.10 -9.48 11.90
C THR A 93 13.95 -8.64 10.96
N ASP A 94 13.52 -7.41 10.64
CA ASP A 94 14.28 -6.46 9.81
C ASP A 94 13.78 -5.00 10.04
N THR A 95 14.46 -4.03 9.44
CA THR A 95 14.07 -2.61 9.41
C THR A 95 13.09 -2.31 8.28
N ILE A 96 12.28 -1.25 8.43
CA ILE A 96 11.43 -0.77 7.33
C ILE A 96 12.28 -0.30 6.14
N GLU A 97 13.44 0.32 6.38
CA GLU A 97 14.27 0.80 5.27
C GLU A 97 14.76 -0.34 4.36
N ASN A 98 15.19 -1.45 4.95
CA ASN A 98 15.60 -2.62 4.18
C ASN A 98 14.44 -3.21 3.41
N LEU A 99 13.25 -3.30 4.03
CA LEU A 99 12.05 -3.79 3.36
C LEU A 99 11.65 -2.90 2.17
N LEU A 100 11.73 -1.57 2.33
CA LEU A 100 11.47 -0.63 1.23
C LEU A 100 12.46 -0.80 0.08
N LYS A 101 13.75 -1.06 0.38
CA LYS A 101 14.76 -1.36 -0.65
C LYS A 101 14.49 -2.68 -1.37
N GLU A 102 14.15 -3.73 -0.62
CA GLU A 102 13.82 -5.06 -1.17
C GLU A 102 12.68 -4.99 -2.19
N TYR A 103 11.64 -4.22 -1.88
CA TYR A 103 10.45 -4.07 -2.74
C TYR A 103 10.51 -2.86 -3.69
N ASN A 104 11.67 -2.20 -3.77
CA ASN A 104 11.89 -1.07 -4.68
C ASN A 104 10.91 0.11 -4.46
N ILE A 105 10.56 0.38 -3.20
CA ILE A 105 9.65 1.46 -2.80
C ILE A 105 10.45 2.72 -2.42
N PRO A 106 10.25 3.85 -3.12
CA PRO A 106 10.84 5.11 -2.76
C PRO A 106 10.20 5.66 -1.48
N CYS A 107 11.04 6.20 -0.60
CA CYS A 107 10.58 6.84 0.63
C CYS A 107 11.22 8.21 0.82
N ILE A 108 10.45 9.15 1.37
CA ILE A 108 10.94 10.44 1.82
C ILE A 108 10.64 10.60 3.32
N SER A 109 11.68 10.82 4.11
CA SER A 109 11.60 11.13 5.54
C SER A 109 11.93 12.59 5.82
N GLY A 110 11.56 13.13 6.98
CA GLY A 110 11.83 14.51 7.37
C GLY A 110 10.81 15.51 6.80
N VAL A 111 9.72 15.03 6.20
CA VAL A 111 8.65 15.85 5.67
C VAL A 111 7.79 16.38 6.82
N ASP A 112 7.31 17.62 6.72
CA ASP A 112 6.21 18.10 7.56
C ASP A 112 4.90 17.42 7.11
N THR A 113 4.71 16.17 7.54
CA THR A 113 3.54 15.37 7.17
C THR A 113 2.25 16.01 7.67
N ARG A 114 2.30 16.80 8.75
CA ARG A 114 1.14 17.56 9.24
C ARG A 114 0.71 18.64 8.24
N ALA A 115 1.66 19.38 7.66
CA ALA A 115 1.35 20.38 6.64
C ALA A 115 0.80 19.74 5.35
N VAL A 116 1.35 18.59 4.95
CA VAL A 116 0.82 17.81 3.80
C VAL A 116 -0.62 17.35 4.08
N VAL A 117 -0.87 16.73 5.23
CA VAL A 117 -2.20 16.21 5.60
C VAL A 117 -3.24 17.33 5.71
N LYS A 118 -2.87 18.49 6.27
CA LYS A 118 -3.78 19.65 6.34
C LYS A 118 -4.25 20.06 4.95
N LYS A 119 -3.32 20.10 3.99
CA LYS A 119 -3.61 20.43 2.59
C LYS A 119 -4.50 19.40 1.91
N LEU A 120 -4.19 18.11 2.06
CA LEU A 120 -5.02 17.02 1.52
C LEU A 120 -6.43 17.00 2.12
N ARG A 121 -6.58 17.36 3.40
CA ARG A 121 -7.89 17.43 4.04
C ARG A 121 -8.74 18.60 3.52
N GLU A 122 -8.11 19.72 3.17
CA GLU A 122 -8.80 20.92 2.68
C GLU A 122 -9.19 20.81 1.20
N SER A 123 -8.36 20.13 0.40
CA SER A 123 -8.51 20.11 -1.07
C SER A 123 -8.84 18.72 -1.65
N GLY A 124 -8.87 17.66 -0.84
CA GLY A 124 -8.99 16.29 -1.30
C GLY A 124 -7.64 15.62 -1.60
N THR A 125 -7.68 14.37 -2.08
CA THR A 125 -6.46 13.70 -2.57
C THR A 125 -5.91 14.45 -3.77
N MET A 126 -4.59 14.48 -3.89
CA MET A 126 -3.88 15.19 -4.95
C MET A 126 -2.89 14.26 -5.60
N ARG A 127 -2.60 14.49 -6.89
CA ARG A 127 -1.42 13.88 -7.49
C ARG A 127 -0.17 14.57 -6.99
N GLY A 128 0.91 13.81 -6.90
CA GLY A 128 2.21 14.34 -6.54
C GLY A 128 3.33 13.51 -7.13
N VAL A 129 4.53 14.04 -7.02
CA VAL A 129 5.76 13.39 -7.46
C VAL A 129 6.82 13.50 -6.37
N LEU A 130 7.45 12.38 -6.06
CA LEU A 130 8.70 12.36 -5.30
C LEU A 130 9.83 12.58 -6.30
N THR A 131 10.78 13.47 -6.00
CA THR A 131 11.94 13.72 -6.86
C THR A 131 13.16 14.17 -6.04
N SER A 132 14.37 13.96 -6.56
CA SER A 132 15.60 14.50 -5.97
C SER A 132 15.96 15.88 -6.50
N ASP A 133 15.29 16.34 -7.57
CA ASP A 133 15.59 17.60 -8.25
C ASP A 133 14.32 18.40 -8.53
N ILE A 134 14.29 19.63 -8.03
CA ILE A 134 13.18 20.59 -8.18
C ILE A 134 13.53 21.72 -9.18
N GLY A 135 14.66 21.61 -9.88
CA GLY A 135 15.15 22.61 -10.83
C GLY A 135 14.23 22.83 -12.04
N ASP A 136 13.56 21.77 -12.49
CA ASP A 136 12.61 21.81 -13.61
C ASP A 136 11.17 21.52 -13.14
N ARG A 137 10.53 22.55 -12.57
CA ARG A 137 9.16 22.44 -12.03
C ARG A 137 8.10 22.27 -13.12
N GLU A 138 8.34 22.80 -14.32
CA GLU A 138 7.38 22.66 -15.43
C GLU A 138 7.29 21.21 -15.87
N ARG A 139 8.43 20.53 -16.06
CA ARG A 139 8.47 19.09 -16.34
C ARG A 139 7.79 18.27 -15.25
N LEU A 140 8.04 18.59 -13.98
CA LEU A 140 7.40 17.88 -12.86
C LEU A 140 5.88 18.06 -12.85
N MET A 141 5.39 19.27 -13.15
CA MET A 141 3.96 19.51 -13.30
C MET A 141 3.36 18.70 -14.46
N ASP A 142 4.08 18.53 -15.56
CA ASP A 142 3.63 17.69 -16.68
C ASP A 142 3.60 16.20 -16.32
N VAL A 143 4.59 15.72 -15.54
CA VAL A 143 4.59 14.37 -14.95
C VAL A 143 3.36 14.17 -14.05
N ILE A 144 3.07 15.11 -13.15
CA ILE A 144 1.90 15.06 -12.26
C ILE A 144 0.59 15.07 -13.08
N LYS A 145 0.49 15.94 -14.09
CA LYS A 145 -0.71 16.06 -14.94
C LYS A 145 -0.93 14.84 -15.84
N SER A 146 0.13 14.15 -16.24
CA SER A 146 0.06 12.96 -17.10
C SER A 146 -0.19 11.66 -16.31
N PHE A 147 0.14 11.63 -15.02
CA PHE A 147 -0.09 10.46 -14.18
C PHE A 147 -1.57 10.02 -14.16
N ARG A 148 -1.80 8.73 -14.42
CA ARG A 148 -3.11 8.08 -14.34
C ARG A 148 -2.94 6.75 -13.63
N GLN A 149 -3.89 6.42 -12.75
CA GLN A 149 -4.07 5.06 -12.27
C GLN A 149 -4.81 4.27 -13.36
N ILE A 150 -4.23 3.16 -13.80
CA ILE A 150 -4.75 2.32 -14.86
C ILE A 150 -4.85 0.91 -14.31
N ASP A 151 -6.04 0.31 -14.39
CA ASP A 151 -6.34 -1.07 -14.02
C ASP A 151 -5.68 -1.55 -12.71
N LEU A 152 -5.97 -0.83 -11.61
CA LEU A 152 -5.40 -1.16 -10.30
C LEU A 152 -5.81 -2.57 -9.85
N VAL A 153 -7.08 -2.95 -10.07
CA VAL A 153 -7.60 -4.28 -9.75
C VAL A 153 -6.83 -5.37 -10.49
N GLY A 154 -6.66 -5.26 -11.82
CA GLY A 154 -5.86 -6.19 -12.59
C GLY A 154 -4.39 -6.24 -12.15
N SER A 155 -3.86 -5.16 -11.60
CA SER A 155 -2.48 -5.10 -11.10
C SER A 155 -2.26 -5.81 -9.76
N VAL A 156 -3.32 -6.04 -8.97
CA VAL A 156 -3.23 -6.63 -7.62
C VAL A 156 -3.90 -7.99 -7.46
N THR A 157 -4.77 -8.37 -8.41
CA THR A 157 -5.51 -9.63 -8.38
C THR A 157 -4.61 -10.87 -8.43
N ALA A 158 -5.06 -11.97 -7.84
CA ALA A 158 -4.43 -13.27 -7.93
C ALA A 158 -4.30 -13.75 -9.38
N LYS A 159 -3.21 -14.47 -9.66
CA LYS A 159 -2.95 -15.05 -10.99
C LYS A 159 -3.78 -16.31 -11.27
N GLN A 160 -4.20 -16.99 -10.21
CA GLN A 160 -4.92 -18.25 -10.26
C GLN A 160 -5.81 -18.38 -9.04
N THR A 161 -6.88 -19.15 -9.19
CA THR A 161 -7.76 -19.53 -8.08
C THR A 161 -6.96 -20.28 -7.01
N LYS A 162 -7.21 -19.97 -5.75
CA LYS A 162 -6.59 -20.62 -4.58
C LYS A 162 -7.65 -20.99 -3.57
N VAL A 163 -7.53 -22.18 -2.98
CA VAL A 163 -8.42 -22.68 -1.93
C VAL A 163 -7.71 -22.60 -0.58
N TYR A 164 -8.44 -22.25 0.46
CA TYR A 164 -7.96 -22.14 1.83
C TYR A 164 -8.94 -22.81 2.79
N GLY A 165 -8.41 -23.47 3.83
CA GLY A 165 -9.22 -24.22 4.80
C GLY A 165 -9.88 -25.45 4.19
N GLU A 166 -9.16 -26.21 3.35
CA GLU A 166 -9.67 -27.44 2.72
C GLU A 166 -10.09 -28.52 3.75
N GLU A 167 -9.53 -28.43 4.96
CA GLU A 167 -9.88 -29.27 6.10
C GLU A 167 -11.18 -28.85 6.81
N ASN A 168 -11.70 -27.66 6.50
CA ASN A 168 -12.93 -27.16 7.11
C ASN A 168 -14.17 -27.84 6.53
N THR A 169 -15.29 -27.68 7.23
CA THR A 169 -16.56 -28.35 6.91
C THR A 169 -17.78 -27.43 6.92
N GLY A 170 -17.56 -26.13 7.14
CA GLY A 170 -18.61 -25.12 7.11
C GLY A 170 -18.85 -24.58 5.70
N ALA A 171 -19.40 -23.36 5.63
CA ALA A 171 -19.84 -22.75 4.39
C ALA A 171 -18.70 -22.55 3.36
N GLU A 172 -18.99 -22.81 2.10
CA GLU A 172 -18.11 -22.53 0.96
C GLU A 172 -18.28 -21.07 0.52
N ILE A 173 -17.25 -20.26 0.72
CA ILE A 173 -17.26 -18.84 0.39
C ILE A 173 -16.34 -18.59 -0.81
N ALA A 174 -16.84 -17.81 -1.77
CA ALA A 174 -16.13 -17.41 -2.98
C ALA A 174 -15.81 -15.90 -2.97
N PRO A 175 -14.67 -15.47 -2.38
CA PRO A 175 -14.20 -14.11 -2.51
C PRO A 175 -13.65 -13.83 -3.91
N MET A 176 -14.06 -12.70 -4.49
CA MET A 176 -13.42 -12.10 -5.66
C MET A 176 -12.18 -11.32 -5.23
N ASP A 177 -11.03 -11.65 -5.81
CA ASP A 177 -9.78 -10.97 -5.51
C ASP A 177 -9.64 -9.67 -6.30
N PHE A 178 -10.16 -8.60 -5.74
CA PHE A 178 -9.94 -7.23 -6.20
C PHE A 178 -8.78 -6.54 -5.48
N GLY A 179 -7.87 -7.31 -4.86
CA GLY A 179 -6.92 -6.82 -3.87
C GLY A 179 -7.31 -7.29 -2.47
N THR A 180 -7.74 -8.54 -2.33
CA THR A 180 -8.17 -9.10 -1.05
C THR A 180 -7.00 -9.17 -0.07
N LYS A 181 -7.24 -8.67 1.13
CA LYS A 181 -6.30 -8.75 2.24
C LYS A 181 -6.29 -10.15 2.84
N ARG A 182 -5.10 -10.68 3.15
CA ARG A 182 -4.88 -12.00 3.75
C ARG A 182 -5.72 -12.20 5.01
N ASN A 183 -5.89 -11.17 5.83
CA ASN A 183 -6.64 -11.34 7.06
C ASN A 183 -8.15 -11.55 6.84
N ILE A 184 -8.73 -11.14 5.69
CA ILE A 184 -10.12 -11.48 5.33
C ILE A 184 -10.25 -13.00 5.18
N ILE A 185 -9.35 -13.61 4.40
CA ILE A 185 -9.30 -15.06 4.17
C ILE A 185 -9.09 -15.78 5.51
N ASN A 186 -8.11 -15.35 6.31
CA ASN A 186 -7.84 -15.94 7.61
C ASN A 186 -9.05 -15.90 8.55
N ASN A 187 -9.84 -14.81 8.52
CA ASN A 187 -11.02 -14.67 9.34
C ASN A 187 -12.15 -15.60 8.92
N LEU A 188 -12.35 -15.83 7.61
CA LEU A 188 -13.32 -16.79 7.10
C LEU A 188 -12.92 -18.23 7.43
N VAL A 189 -11.66 -18.60 7.19
CA VAL A 189 -11.13 -19.93 7.55
C VAL A 189 -11.26 -20.20 9.05
N LYS A 190 -10.96 -19.22 9.91
CA LYS A 190 -11.15 -19.33 11.37
C LYS A 190 -12.61 -19.53 11.80
N ARG A 191 -13.58 -19.19 10.93
CA ARG A 191 -15.01 -19.41 11.14
C ARG A 191 -15.47 -20.75 10.54
N ASN A 192 -14.53 -21.66 10.27
CA ASN A 192 -14.75 -22.98 9.68
C ASN A 192 -15.30 -22.92 8.24
N CYS A 193 -15.06 -21.82 7.50
CA CYS A 193 -15.42 -21.74 6.07
C CYS A 193 -14.32 -22.36 5.20
N ILE A 194 -14.73 -22.97 4.08
CA ILE A 194 -13.83 -23.28 2.96
C ILE A 194 -13.83 -22.05 2.05
N VAL A 195 -12.65 -21.50 1.74
CA VAL A 195 -12.55 -20.23 1.04
C VAL A 195 -11.85 -20.42 -0.30
N THR A 196 -12.57 -20.20 -1.40
CA THR A 196 -12.01 -20.26 -2.75
C THR A 196 -11.90 -18.85 -3.31
N VAL A 197 -10.67 -18.32 -3.33
CA VAL A 197 -10.37 -16.98 -3.82
C VAL A 197 -10.21 -17.01 -5.33
N TYR A 198 -11.04 -16.24 -6.03
CA TYR A 198 -11.06 -16.17 -7.49
C TYR A 198 -10.39 -14.90 -8.00
N PRO A 199 -9.57 -14.98 -9.07
CA PRO A 199 -9.08 -13.80 -9.77
C PRO A 199 -10.22 -12.88 -10.22
N SER A 200 -9.94 -11.57 -10.30
CA SER A 200 -10.90 -10.52 -10.67
C SER A 200 -11.50 -10.70 -12.07
N PHE A 201 -10.80 -11.39 -12.97
CA PHE A 201 -11.24 -11.68 -14.33
C PHE A 201 -12.09 -12.97 -14.43
N THR A 202 -12.32 -13.68 -13.33
CA THR A 202 -13.15 -14.89 -13.31
C THR A 202 -14.60 -14.54 -13.65
N SER A 203 -15.20 -15.29 -14.57
CA SER A 203 -16.58 -15.06 -14.97
C SER A 203 -17.56 -15.49 -13.88
N ALA A 204 -18.70 -14.80 -13.79
CA ALA A 204 -19.77 -15.18 -12.87
C ALA A 204 -20.27 -16.63 -13.11
N ASP A 205 -20.36 -17.05 -14.38
CA ASP A 205 -20.77 -18.41 -14.76
C ASP A 205 -19.82 -19.48 -14.22
N GLU A 206 -18.52 -19.19 -14.13
CA GLU A 206 -17.53 -20.11 -13.57
C GLU A 206 -17.70 -20.28 -12.06
N ILE A 207 -17.92 -19.17 -11.35
CA ILE A 207 -18.12 -19.18 -9.88
C ILE A 207 -19.45 -19.84 -9.52
N ILE A 208 -20.53 -19.53 -10.24
CA ILE A 208 -21.85 -20.09 -9.97
C ILE A 208 -21.87 -21.61 -10.18
N LYS A 209 -21.07 -22.15 -11.13
CA LYS A 209 -20.95 -23.60 -11.34
C LYS A 209 -20.44 -24.35 -10.11
N THR A 210 -19.69 -23.70 -9.23
CA THR A 210 -19.22 -24.34 -7.99
C THR A 210 -20.27 -24.31 -6.88
N SER A 211 -21.42 -23.65 -7.10
CA SER A 211 -22.53 -23.53 -6.13
C SER A 211 -22.08 -23.10 -4.71
N PRO A 212 -21.29 -22.01 -4.57
CA PRO A 212 -20.83 -21.57 -3.26
C PRO A 212 -22.01 -21.12 -2.39
N ASP A 213 -21.89 -21.26 -1.08
CA ASP A 213 -22.87 -20.78 -0.10
C ASP A 213 -22.90 -19.24 -0.01
N GLY A 214 -21.80 -18.58 -0.36
CA GLY A 214 -21.72 -17.12 -0.37
C GLY A 214 -20.66 -16.60 -1.34
N ILE A 215 -20.95 -15.45 -1.96
CA ILE A 215 -20.01 -14.70 -2.79
C ILE A 215 -19.64 -13.41 -2.05
N MET A 216 -18.35 -13.10 -2.00
CA MET A 216 -17.82 -11.89 -1.35
C MET A 216 -17.04 -11.05 -2.36
N LEU A 217 -17.19 -9.73 -2.30
CA LEU A 217 -16.48 -8.75 -3.13
C LEU A 217 -15.61 -7.86 -2.25
#